data_AF-A0AAX2IH21-F1
#
_entry.id   AF-A0AAX2IH21-F1
#
_cell.length_a   1.000
_cell.length_b   1.000
_cell.length_c   1.000
_cell.angle_alpha   90.00
_cell.angle_beta   90.00
_cell.angle_gamma   90.00
#
_symmetry.space_group_name_H-M   'P 1'
#
loop_
_entity.id
_entity.type
_entity.pdbx_description
1 polymer ?
#
loop_
_entity_poly.entity_id
_entity_poly.type
_entity_poly.pdbx_seq_one_letter_code
_entity_poly.pdbx_strand_id
1 'polypeptide(L)'
;MKKNSIILNSILFGSLLLNLANLKFFEQTLIRIEYLVVFYLIGFLIYFLSKKKLSTISNWNNFNNIFFCVVVVGTNLTALCLGLNLLFTSQKTKVESFPIVRKTSIPGGKYNRSKRTPVIIFETKFNDTKRLTFTIDYKKQIEKSNMIELQLSEGLFGFEIIRSTKLK
;
A
#
# COMPACT_ATOMS: atom_id res chain seq x y z
N MET A 1 26.89 -12.18 17.61
CA MET A 1 26.38 -10.87 17.13
C MET A 1 26.14 -9.95 18.33
N LYS A 2 26.59 -8.69 18.30
CA LYS A 2 26.31 -7.72 19.38
C LYS A 2 24.78 -7.53 19.52
N LYS A 3 24.26 -7.51 20.76
CA LYS A 3 22.82 -7.38 21.11
C LYS A 3 22.08 -6.30 20.29
N ASN A 4 22.73 -5.16 20.04
CA ASN A 4 22.17 -4.05 19.26
C ASN A 4 21.88 -4.40 17.79
N SER A 5 22.70 -5.25 17.17
CA SER A 5 22.47 -5.68 15.78
C SER A 5 21.24 -6.57 15.65
N ILE A 6 20.96 -7.39 16.67
CA ILE A 6 19.76 -8.23 16.71
C ILE A 6 18.52 -7.34 16.79
N ILE A 7 18.53 -6.33 17.67
CA ILE A 7 17.42 -5.39 17.83
C ILE A 7 17.11 -4.65 16.53
N LEU A 8 18.13 -4.11 15.86
CA LEU A 8 17.95 -3.41 14.59
C LEU A 8 17.41 -4.35 13.48
N ASN A 9 17.92 -5.58 13.41
CA ASN A 9 17.37 -6.57 12.47
C ASN A 9 15.90 -6.89 12.77
N SER A 10 15.51 -7.01 14.04
CA SER A 10 14.10 -7.23 14.42
C SER A 10 13.21 -6.05 14.02
N ILE A 11 13.67 -4.80 14.22
CA ILE A 11 12.94 -3.60 13.78
C ILE A 11 12.76 -3.57 12.27
N LEU A 12 13.82 -3.90 11.52
CA LEU A 12 13.78 -3.99 10.07
C LEU A 12 12.77 -5.04 9.60
N PHE A 13 12.84 -6.24 10.18
CA PHE A 13 11.92 -7.33 9.84
C PHE A 13 10.48 -6.99 10.19
N GLY A 14 10.24 -6.38 11.36
CA GLY A 14 8.93 -5.87 11.75
C GLY A 14 8.39 -4.83 10.76
N SER A 15 9.24 -3.93 10.26
CA SER A 15 8.86 -2.94 9.24
C SER A 15 8.52 -3.61 7.90
N LEU A 16 9.26 -4.64 7.49
CA LEU A 16 8.93 -5.41 6.28
C LEU A 16 7.57 -6.12 6.40
N LEU A 17 7.24 -6.67 7.58
CA LEU A 17 5.92 -7.25 7.84
C LEU A 17 4.83 -6.17 7.83
N LEU A 18 5.07 -5.00 8.41
CA LEU A 18 4.14 -3.88 8.42
C LEU A 18 3.81 -3.38 7.00
N ASN A 19 4.74 -3.50 6.05
CA ASN A 19 4.47 -3.20 4.64
C ASN A 19 3.36 -4.07 4.03
N LEU A 20 3.15 -5.30 4.51
CA LEU A 20 2.02 -6.12 4.07
C LEU A 20 0.68 -5.53 4.53
N ALA A 21 0.64 -4.93 5.73
CA ALA A 21 -0.54 -4.21 6.21
C ALA A 21 -0.74 -2.91 5.43
N ASN A 22 0.34 -2.17 5.16
CA ASN A 22 0.30 -0.96 4.31
C ASN A 22 -0.28 -1.25 2.93
N LEU A 23 0.07 -2.39 2.32
CA LEU A 23 -0.49 -2.81 1.03
C LEU A 23 -2.02 -2.96 1.12
N LYS A 24 -2.54 -3.61 2.17
CA LYS A 24 -4.00 -3.75 2.38
C LYS A 24 -4.68 -2.41 2.57
N PHE A 25 -4.09 -1.50 3.35
CA PHE A 25 -4.65 -0.16 3.55
C PHE A 25 -4.62 0.67 2.26
N PHE A 26 -3.57 0.53 1.45
CA PHE A 26 -3.46 1.15 0.14
C PHE A 26 -4.53 0.63 -0.84
N GLU A 27 -4.77 -0.68 -0.87
CA GLU A 27 -5.84 -1.27 -1.67
C GLU A 27 -7.22 -0.69 -1.30
N GLN A 28 -7.44 -0.34 -0.03
CA GLN A 28 -8.67 0.27 0.47
C GLN A 28 -8.78 1.79 0.25
N THR A 29 -7.74 2.49 -0.21
CA THR A 29 -7.71 3.98 -0.29
C THR A 29 -7.39 4.50 -1.68
N LEU A 30 -8.11 5.50 -2.20
CA LEU A 30 -7.79 6.16 -3.49
C LEU A 30 -6.63 7.16 -3.37
N ILE A 31 -5.59 6.81 -2.58
CA ILE A 31 -4.37 7.60 -2.45
C ILE A 31 -3.44 7.32 -3.64
N ARG A 32 -2.79 8.36 -4.16
CA ARG A 32 -1.79 8.21 -5.22
C ARG A 32 -0.48 7.69 -4.66
N ILE A 33 0.22 6.84 -5.42
CA ILE A 33 1.43 6.16 -4.94
C ILE A 33 2.58 7.12 -4.66
N GLU A 34 2.61 8.25 -5.37
CA GLU A 34 3.59 9.32 -5.28
C GLU A 34 3.66 9.88 -3.85
N TYR A 35 2.52 10.04 -3.18
CA TYR A 35 2.47 10.48 -1.78
C TYR A 35 3.18 9.49 -0.85
N LEU A 36 3.08 8.19 -1.12
CA LEU A 36 3.76 7.17 -0.32
C LEU A 36 5.27 7.15 -0.59
N VAL A 37 5.69 7.37 -1.83
CA VAL A 37 7.12 7.44 -2.20
C VAL A 37 7.83 8.57 -1.44
N VAL A 38 7.17 9.70 -1.21
CA VAL A 38 7.73 10.82 -0.43
C VAL A 38 8.15 10.37 0.98
N PHE A 39 7.40 9.48 1.64
CA PHE A 39 7.77 8.97 2.97
C PHE A 39 9.06 8.17 2.97
N TYR A 40 9.35 7.42 1.90
CA TYR A 40 10.61 6.71 1.75
C TYR A 40 11.78 7.66 1.47
N LEU A 41 11.54 8.76 0.73
CA LEU A 41 12.53 9.83 0.55
C LEU A 41 12.87 10.53 1.87
N ILE A 42 11.89 10.74 2.76
CA ILE A 42 12.15 11.25 4.11
C ILE A 42 13.06 10.30 4.90
N GLY A 43 12.87 8.98 4.75
CA GLY A 43 13.77 7.98 5.34
C GLY A 43 15.21 8.10 4.84
N PHE A 44 15.39 8.42 3.55
CA PHE A 44 16.72 8.70 2.99
C PHE A 44 17.35 9.97 3.58
N LEU A 45 16.58 11.05 3.77
CA LEU A 45 17.07 12.27 4.41
C LEU A 45 17.45 12.04 5.89
N ILE A 46 16.65 11.26 6.62
CA ILE A 46 16.91 10.92 8.02
C ILE A 46 18.21 10.11 8.18
N TYR A 47 18.59 9.31 7.18
CA TYR A 47 19.89 8.64 7.21
C TYR A 47 21.04 9.66 7.33
N PHE A 48 21.05 10.76 6.57
CA PHE A 48 22.14 11.74 6.66
C PHE A 48 22.23 12.39 8.04
N LEU A 49 21.09 12.62 8.69
CA LEU A 49 21.02 13.18 10.04
C LEU A 49 21.49 12.18 11.10
N SER A 50 21.27 10.88 10.87
CA SER A 50 21.52 9.82 11.85
C SER A 50 22.78 8.98 11.58
N LYS A 51 23.47 9.16 10.45
CA LYS A 51 24.57 8.30 9.98
C LYS A 51 25.65 8.04 11.04
N LYS A 52 26.08 9.09 11.76
CA LYS A 52 27.11 9.00 12.80
C LYS A 52 26.66 8.15 13.99
N LYS A 53 25.39 8.27 14.39
CA LYS A 53 24.79 7.49 15.49
C LYS A 53 24.56 6.05 15.05
N LEU A 54 24.13 5.83 13.81
CA LEU A 54 23.86 4.48 13.31
C LEU A 54 25.15 3.66 13.18
N SER A 55 26.24 4.28 12.72
CA SER A 55 27.56 3.64 12.63
C SER A 55 28.19 3.30 13.99
N THR A 56 27.78 3.95 15.09
CA THR A 56 28.26 3.59 16.43
C THR A 56 27.43 2.45 17.05
N ILE A 57 26.15 2.35 16.67
CA ILE A 57 25.22 1.33 17.21
C ILE A 57 25.36 -0.01 16.48
N SER A 58 25.63 0.02 15.16
CA SER A 58 25.78 -1.18 14.33
C SER A 58 27.07 -1.14 13.51
N ASN A 59 27.69 -2.30 13.31
CA ASN A 59 28.84 -2.46 12.42
C ASN A 59 28.41 -2.58 10.95
N TRP A 60 27.25 -2.04 10.57
CA TRP A 60 26.76 -2.11 9.20
C TRP A 60 27.48 -1.12 8.30
N ASN A 61 27.64 -1.49 7.03
CA ASN A 61 28.13 -0.56 6.02
C ASN A 61 27.08 0.54 5.76
N ASN A 62 27.51 1.61 5.07
CA ASN A 62 26.62 2.73 4.75
C ASN A 62 25.38 2.32 3.95
N PHE A 63 25.52 1.35 3.04
CA PHE A 63 24.40 0.85 2.24
C PHE A 63 23.30 0.22 3.10
N ASN A 64 23.65 -0.71 4.00
CA ASN A 64 22.70 -1.36 4.90
C ASN A 64 22.05 -0.35 5.86
N ASN A 65 22.81 0.65 6.30
CA ASN A 65 22.31 1.74 7.13
C ASN A 65 21.32 2.64 6.39
N ILE A 66 21.58 2.99 5.13
CA ILE A 66 20.63 3.71 4.26
C ILE A 66 19.37 2.88 4.07
N PHE A 67 19.53 1.61 3.68
CA PHE A 67 18.42 0.70 3.45
C PHE A 67 17.53 0.56 4.70
N PHE A 68 18.16 0.40 5.86
CA PHE A 68 17.46 0.36 7.14
C PHE A 68 16.63 1.62 7.37
N CYS A 69 17.23 2.80 7.25
CA CYS A 69 16.51 4.07 7.45
C CYS A 69 15.36 4.25 6.46
N VAL A 70 15.59 4.00 5.17
CA VAL A 70 14.57 4.15 4.12
C VAL A 70 13.39 3.22 4.38
N VAL A 71 13.65 1.94 4.64
CA VAL A 71 12.59 0.95 4.88
C VAL A 71 11.86 1.25 6.19
N VAL A 72 12.58 1.39 7.30
CA VAL A 72 11.95 1.56 8.61
C VAL A 72 11.16 2.86 8.68
N VAL A 73 11.76 3.99 8.32
CA VAL A 73 11.05 5.28 8.38
C VAL A 73 9.92 5.29 7.36
N GLY A 74 10.20 4.92 6.10
CA GLY A 74 9.21 4.99 5.02
C GLY A 74 7.98 4.14 5.30
N THR A 75 8.17 2.90 5.76
CA THR A 75 7.09 2.01 6.17
C THR A 75 6.29 2.56 7.35
N ASN A 76 6.95 3.05 8.40
CA ASN A 76 6.24 3.55 9.59
C ASN A 76 5.45 4.83 9.30
N LEU A 77 6.01 5.76 8.52
CA LEU A 77 5.28 6.96 8.08
C LEU A 77 4.10 6.60 7.17
N THR A 78 4.29 5.65 6.26
CA THR A 78 3.21 5.13 5.41
C THR A 78 2.09 4.52 6.28
N ALA A 79 2.44 3.71 7.27
CA ALA A 79 1.48 3.09 8.18
C ALA A 79 0.72 4.13 9.00
N LEU A 80 1.41 5.15 9.50
CA LEU A 80 0.78 6.27 10.19
C LEU A 80 -0.19 7.02 9.27
N CYS A 81 0.23 7.39 8.07
CA CYS A 81 -0.61 8.13 7.13
C CYS A 81 -1.86 7.31 6.72
N LEU A 82 -1.68 6.08 6.25
CA LEU A 82 -2.79 5.23 5.82
C LEU A 82 -3.69 4.83 7.00
N GLY A 83 -3.09 4.49 8.14
CA GLY A 83 -3.80 4.11 9.36
C GLY A 83 -4.64 5.27 9.90
N LEU A 84 -4.08 6.47 10.03
CA LEU A 84 -4.83 7.65 10.44
C LEU A 84 -5.93 8.01 9.42
N ASN A 85 -5.65 7.88 8.13
CA ASN A 85 -6.67 8.12 7.10
C ASN A 85 -7.88 7.20 7.28
N LEU A 86 -7.64 5.92 7.59
CA LEU A 86 -8.68 4.91 7.84
C LEU A 86 -9.39 5.08 9.19
N LEU A 87 -8.65 5.38 10.26
CA LEU A 87 -9.23 5.50 11.60
C LEU A 87 -10.17 6.70 11.72
N PHE A 88 -9.83 7.82 11.08
CA PHE A 88 -10.60 9.06 11.14
C PHE A 88 -11.46 9.27 9.90
N THR A 89 -12.00 8.19 9.36
CA THR A 89 -12.87 8.25 8.17
C THR A 89 -14.25 8.81 8.52
N SER A 90 -14.77 9.67 7.64
CA SER A 90 -16.15 10.15 7.72
C SER A 90 -17.17 9.01 7.57
N GLN A 91 -18.29 9.12 8.29
CA GLN A 91 -19.43 8.23 8.12
C GLN A 91 -20.23 8.54 6.85
N LYS A 92 -20.07 9.75 6.29
CA LYS A 92 -20.73 10.12 5.04
C LYS A 92 -20.13 9.28 3.91
N THR A 93 -21.00 8.74 3.08
CA THR A 93 -20.61 7.99 1.89
C THR A 93 -21.17 8.65 0.65
N LYS A 94 -20.42 8.57 -0.45
CA LYS A 94 -20.86 8.92 -1.78
C LYS A 94 -20.63 7.75 -2.72
N VAL A 95 -21.40 7.69 -3.79
CA VAL A 95 -21.31 6.64 -4.79
C VAL A 95 -20.75 7.26 -6.06
N GLU A 96 -19.66 6.70 -6.57
CA GLU A 96 -19.03 7.16 -7.81
C GLU A 96 -18.77 5.98 -8.76
N SER A 97 -18.95 6.22 -10.06
CA SER A 97 -18.69 5.21 -11.10
C SER A 97 -17.41 5.53 -11.84
N PHE A 98 -16.58 4.52 -12.05
CA PHE A 98 -15.30 4.62 -12.75
C PHE A 98 -15.25 3.66 -13.93
N PRO A 99 -14.67 4.07 -15.07
CA PRO A 99 -14.52 3.21 -16.23
C PRO A 99 -13.47 2.12 -15.99
N ILE A 100 -13.80 0.89 -16.36
CA ILE A 100 -12.86 -0.23 -16.35
C ILE A 100 -12.02 -0.16 -17.61
N VAL A 101 -10.73 0.16 -17.44
CA VAL A 101 -9.77 0.27 -18.55
C VAL A 101 -9.24 -1.10 -18.96
N ARG A 102 -9.09 -2.02 -18.01
CA ARG A 102 -8.57 -3.36 -18.28
C ARG A 102 -9.10 -4.41 -17.31
N LYS A 103 -9.38 -5.60 -17.84
CA LYS A 103 -9.74 -6.81 -17.10
C LYS A 103 -8.58 -7.80 -17.23
N THR A 104 -8.15 -8.39 -16.13
CA THR A 104 -7.04 -9.35 -16.11
C THR A 104 -7.24 -10.39 -15.01
N SER A 105 -6.28 -11.31 -14.87
CA SER A 105 -6.29 -12.29 -13.80
C SER A 105 -4.87 -12.56 -13.31
N ILE A 106 -4.69 -12.67 -12.01
CA ILE A 106 -3.39 -13.00 -11.40
C ILE A 106 -3.34 -14.52 -11.17
N PRO A 107 -2.33 -15.23 -11.70
CA PRO A 107 -2.14 -16.64 -11.41
C PRO A 107 -1.71 -16.83 -9.95
N GLY A 108 -2.15 -17.93 -9.33
CA GLY A 108 -1.69 -18.34 -8.01
C GLY A 108 -0.21 -18.70 -8.00
N GLY A 109 0.30 -19.00 -6.80
CA GLY A 109 1.71 -19.34 -6.58
C GLY A 109 2.20 -20.59 -7.34
N LYS A 110 3.48 -20.94 -7.17
CA LYS A 110 4.21 -21.98 -7.93
C LYS A 110 3.45 -23.30 -8.16
N TYR A 111 2.59 -23.73 -7.23
CA TYR A 111 1.81 -24.97 -7.31
C TYR A 111 0.29 -24.76 -7.52
N ASN A 112 -0.17 -23.52 -7.66
CA ASN A 112 -1.57 -23.15 -7.80
C ASN A 112 -1.79 -22.19 -8.99
N ARG A 113 -0.93 -22.23 -10.02
CA ARG A 113 -1.01 -21.32 -11.17
C ARG A 113 -2.33 -21.42 -11.96
N SER A 114 -3.01 -22.56 -11.87
CA SER A 114 -4.34 -22.78 -12.43
C SER A 114 -5.43 -21.98 -11.71
N LYS A 115 -5.24 -21.70 -10.41
CA LYS A 115 -6.12 -20.79 -9.66
C LYS A 115 -5.80 -19.37 -10.07
N ARG A 116 -6.74 -18.72 -10.75
CA ARG A 116 -6.59 -17.35 -11.24
C ARG A 116 -7.53 -16.42 -10.51
N THR A 117 -7.00 -15.36 -9.91
CA THR A 117 -7.81 -14.37 -9.20
C THR A 117 -8.21 -13.26 -10.17
N PRO A 118 -9.51 -12.99 -10.38
CA PRO A 118 -9.95 -11.91 -11.25
C PRO A 118 -9.52 -10.54 -10.73
N VAL A 119 -9.12 -9.67 -11.66
CA VAL A 119 -8.63 -8.33 -11.34
C VAL A 119 -9.17 -7.36 -12.38
N ILE A 120 -9.63 -6.21 -11.89
CA ILE A 120 -9.94 -5.06 -12.76
C ILE A 120 -8.91 -3.96 -12.52
N ILE A 121 -8.67 -3.19 -13.56
CA ILE A 121 -7.94 -1.93 -13.52
C ILE A 121 -8.89 -0.86 -14.02
N PHE A 122 -9.13 0.14 -13.19
CA PHE A 122 -10.01 1.27 -13.49
C PHE A 122 -9.23 2.58 -13.37
N GLU A 123 -9.68 3.59 -14.11
CA GLU A 123 -9.12 4.94 -14.02
C GLU A 123 -9.77 5.68 -12.85
N THR A 124 -8.94 6.29 -12.01
CA THR A 124 -9.37 7.14 -10.90
C THR A 124 -9.59 8.57 -11.40
N LYS A 125 -10.24 9.40 -10.57
CA LYS A 125 -10.44 10.83 -10.84
C LYS A 125 -9.15 11.67 -10.99
N PHE A 126 -7.99 11.07 -10.76
CA PHE A 126 -6.68 11.71 -10.88
C PHE A 126 -5.92 11.29 -12.14
N ASN A 127 -6.58 10.66 -13.12
CA ASN A 127 -5.98 10.02 -14.31
C ASN A 127 -4.94 8.94 -13.98
N ASP A 128 -4.95 8.42 -12.75
CA ASP A 128 -4.15 7.28 -12.32
C ASP A 128 -4.99 6.00 -12.42
N THR A 129 -4.33 4.87 -12.70
CA THR A 129 -5.00 3.57 -12.69
C THR A 129 -4.90 2.91 -11.32
N LYS A 130 -6.02 2.36 -10.83
CA LYS A 130 -6.04 1.54 -9.63
C LYS A 130 -6.49 0.11 -9.93
N ARG A 131 -5.90 -0.83 -9.21
CA ARG A 131 -6.21 -2.25 -9.27
C ARG A 131 -7.16 -2.64 -8.15
N LEU A 132 -8.18 -3.44 -8.47
CA LEU A 132 -9.02 -4.14 -7.50
C LEU A 132 -9.08 -5.63 -7.81
N THR A 133 -8.90 -6.43 -6.77
CA THR A 133 -8.88 -7.89 -6.83
C THR A 133 -10.21 -8.42 -6.32
N PHE A 134 -10.79 -9.38 -7.05
CA PHE A 134 -12.09 -9.98 -6.71
C PHE A 134 -11.95 -11.47 -6.44
N THR A 135 -12.93 -12.07 -5.77
CA THR A 135 -13.02 -13.54 -5.68
C THR A 135 -13.39 -14.12 -7.05
N ILE A 136 -13.12 -15.41 -7.24
CA ILE A 136 -13.37 -16.11 -8.51
C ILE A 136 -14.82 -16.04 -8.96
N ASP A 137 -15.77 -15.95 -8.01
CA ASP A 137 -17.21 -15.93 -8.25
C ASP A 137 -17.65 -14.72 -9.08
N TYR A 138 -16.91 -13.62 -9.00
CA TYR A 138 -17.18 -12.39 -9.75
C TYR A 138 -16.71 -12.44 -11.20
N LYS A 139 -16.03 -13.51 -11.66
CA LYS A 139 -15.44 -13.57 -13.00
C LYS A 139 -16.44 -13.27 -14.11
N LYS A 140 -17.61 -13.91 -14.10
CA LYS A 140 -18.66 -13.70 -15.11
C LYS A 140 -19.23 -12.28 -15.09
N GLN A 141 -19.31 -11.66 -13.91
CA GLN A 141 -19.80 -10.31 -13.75
C GLN A 141 -18.78 -9.29 -14.28
N ILE A 142 -17.49 -9.48 -13.96
CA ILE A 142 -16.39 -8.65 -14.46
C ILE A 142 -16.33 -8.65 -15.99
N GLU A 143 -16.49 -9.81 -16.63
CA GLU A 143 -16.47 -9.91 -18.09
C GLU A 143 -17.56 -9.04 -18.74
N LYS A 144 -18.74 -8.97 -18.14
CA LYS A 144 -19.89 -8.18 -18.65
C LYS A 144 -19.87 -6.70 -18.27
N SER A 145 -19.15 -6.34 -17.21
CA SER A 145 -19.19 -4.98 -16.64
C SER A 145 -18.20 -4.06 -17.33
N ASN A 146 -18.60 -2.83 -17.64
CA ASN A 146 -17.71 -1.83 -18.22
C ASN A 146 -17.38 -0.71 -17.22
N MET A 147 -18.14 -0.63 -16.13
CA MET A 147 -17.96 0.34 -15.06
C MET A 147 -17.85 -0.38 -13.71
N ILE A 148 -17.14 0.25 -12.79
CA ILE A 148 -17.19 -0.10 -11.38
C ILE A 148 -17.77 1.05 -10.59
N GLU A 149 -18.75 0.75 -9.76
CA GLU A 149 -19.33 1.67 -8.79
C GLU A 149 -18.66 1.44 -7.43
N LEU A 150 -18.10 2.51 -6.87
CA LEU A 150 -17.44 2.51 -5.58
C LEU A 150 -18.26 3.35 -4.60
N GLN A 151 -18.53 2.79 -3.43
CA GLN A 151 -18.99 3.57 -2.29
C GLN A 151 -17.76 4.11 -1.55
N LEU A 152 -17.60 5.42 -1.55
CA LEU A 152 -16.43 6.11 -1.03
C LEU A 152 -16.78 6.91 0.23
N SER A 153 -15.88 6.89 1.20
CA SER A 153 -15.89 7.78 2.37
C SER A 153 -14.65 8.66 2.36
N GLU A 154 -14.74 9.88 2.83
CA GLU A 154 -13.58 10.76 2.97
C GLU A 154 -12.75 10.42 4.21
N GLY A 155 -11.44 10.22 4.05
CA GLY A 155 -10.48 10.00 5.13
C GLY A 155 -9.87 11.31 5.66
N LEU A 156 -9.07 11.22 6.72
CA LEU A 156 -8.48 12.37 7.43
C LEU A 156 -7.74 13.36 6.52
N PHE A 157 -7.01 12.85 5.53
CA PHE A 157 -6.16 13.66 4.66
C PHE A 157 -6.86 14.00 3.32
N GLY A 158 -8.18 13.85 3.24
CA GLY A 158 -8.96 14.03 2.01
C GLY A 158 -8.83 12.87 1.01
N PHE A 159 -8.10 11.81 1.36
CA PHE A 159 -8.02 10.60 0.55
C PHE A 159 -9.22 9.70 0.82
N GLU A 160 -9.92 9.34 -0.26
CA GLU A 160 -11.12 8.52 -0.16
C GLU A 160 -10.82 7.06 0.16
N ILE A 161 -11.75 6.44 0.88
CA ILE A 161 -11.71 5.05 1.31
C ILE A 161 -12.85 4.30 0.66
N ILE A 162 -12.51 3.17 0.06
CA ILE A 162 -13.43 2.26 -0.60
C ILE A 162 -14.14 1.44 0.48
N ARG A 163 -15.44 1.66 0.66
CA ARG A 163 -16.29 0.94 1.60
C ARG A 163 -16.93 -0.29 0.97
N SER A 164 -17.39 -0.15 -0.27
CA SER A 164 -18.00 -1.24 -1.03
C SER A 164 -17.80 -1.05 -2.52
N THR A 165 -17.94 -2.14 -3.27
CA THR A 165 -17.73 -2.18 -4.72
C THR A 165 -18.87 -2.91 -5.40
N LYS A 166 -19.40 -2.36 -6.49
CA LYS A 166 -20.44 -2.99 -7.31
C LYS A 166 -20.05 -2.90 -8.78
N LEU A 167 -20.15 -4.01 -9.50
CA LEU A 167 -19.84 -4.08 -10.93
C LEU A 167 -21.09 -3.78 -11.76
N LYS A 168 -20.95 -2.91 -12.77
CA LYS A 168 -22.01 -2.47 -13.70
C LYS A 168 -21.66 -2.73 -15.15
#